data_AF-A0A820A4U1-F1
#
_entry.id   AF-A0A820A4U1-F1
#
_cell.length_a   1.000
_cell.length_b   1.000
_cell.length_c   1.000
_cell.angle_alpha   90.00
_cell.angle_beta   90.00
_cell.angle_gamma   90.00
#
_symmetry.space_group_name_H-M   'P 1'
#
loop_
_entity.id
_entity.type
_entity.pdbx_description
1 polymer ?
#
loop_
_entity_poly.entity_id
_entity_poly.type
_entity_poly.pdbx_seq_one_letter_code
_entity_poly.pdbx_strand_id
1 'polypeptide(L)'
;MERILQWIATLEEKYGNQDKTLSYDLNIIKEQFQNHEDFILTLNKDENQVDHILSQVNQLLTSTDIHLQTQEENEIKEQIRILNEKWTLLRSKSLDRQSILHKTIMKLQTDQMESFATWLSQIEERISTNLEVMEDSIPGIYRQYHQFVQLQDELIVQQEISQSLENFIIAVDQEYDSTEIENKLFDCSKRWEYICNFVQQHWVQLQEVKIQFEDFETNREKLDQWLTYKEDEIRKTNTKETDKIHFIQQTESEIDDIQQAIHLLDNSLNLLGKYFDPVSSNKFKILNEQRNNFEQRLTQLIDDLQQCSLQLKQSNDSINKNRQISMKSDFDLSAKKHIEWIDNIERILNEELQLEEHEDIIRNVKITYILYDDDHFKEFIQTGNNITEQLKDADEDSTEHEFALKTLENRWQELHKQILKCEQDIEQSKFSNDLSEYVTRF
;
A
#
# COMPACT_ATOMS: atom_id res chain seq x y z
N MET A 1 -65.97 -39.53 45.31
CA MET A 1 -66.61 -38.63 44.33
C MET A 1 -66.25 -37.18 44.54
N GLU A 2 -66.49 -36.58 45.71
CA GLU A 2 -66.18 -35.16 45.99
C GLU A 2 -64.74 -34.74 45.64
N ARG A 3 -63.74 -35.54 45.99
CA ARG A 3 -62.33 -35.27 45.64
C ARG A 3 -62.07 -35.12 44.13
N ILE A 4 -62.80 -35.86 43.28
CA ILE A 4 -62.64 -35.81 41.82
C ILE A 4 -63.38 -34.62 41.24
N LEU A 5 -64.57 -34.31 41.78
CA LEU A 5 -65.30 -33.11 41.38
C LEU A 5 -64.51 -31.84 41.73
N GLN A 6 -63.86 -31.83 42.91
CA GLN A 6 -62.94 -30.75 43.30
C GLN A 6 -61.69 -30.73 42.42
N TRP A 7 -61.17 -31.89 42.02
CA TRP A 7 -60.06 -31.98 41.08
C TRP A 7 -60.43 -31.47 39.68
N ILE A 8 -61.57 -31.88 39.09
CA ILE A 8 -62.07 -31.30 37.83
C ILE A 8 -62.26 -29.79 37.97
N ALA A 9 -62.79 -29.31 39.09
CA ALA A 9 -62.92 -27.87 39.33
C ALA A 9 -61.56 -27.14 39.29
N THR A 10 -60.50 -27.74 39.84
CA THR A 10 -59.15 -27.17 39.75
C THR A 10 -58.59 -27.18 38.32
N LEU A 11 -58.90 -28.18 37.50
CA LEU A 11 -58.54 -28.19 36.09
C LEU A 11 -59.36 -27.19 35.26
N GLU A 12 -60.66 -27.06 35.54
CA GLU A 12 -61.54 -26.05 34.94
C GLU A 12 -61.04 -24.63 35.26
N GLU A 13 -60.57 -24.40 36.50
CA GLU A 13 -59.94 -23.14 36.92
C GLU A 13 -58.63 -22.89 36.18
N LYS A 14 -57.73 -23.89 36.11
CA LYS A 14 -56.47 -23.79 35.35
C LYS A 14 -56.71 -23.50 33.87
N TYR A 15 -57.66 -24.19 33.24
CA TYR A 15 -58.06 -23.92 31.86
C TYR A 15 -58.68 -22.52 31.71
N GLY A 16 -59.47 -22.10 32.71
CA GLY A 16 -60.06 -20.76 32.79
C GLY A 16 -59.03 -19.64 32.85
N ASN A 17 -57.92 -19.88 33.54
CA ASN A 17 -56.80 -18.95 33.73
C ASN A 17 -55.87 -18.84 32.50
N GLN A 18 -55.97 -19.74 31.52
CA GLN A 18 -55.22 -19.60 30.28
C GLN A 18 -55.70 -18.37 29.50
N ASP A 19 -54.78 -17.59 28.94
CA ASP A 19 -55.13 -16.50 28.03
C ASP A 19 -55.87 -17.06 26.82
N LYS A 20 -57.10 -16.63 26.57
CA LYS A 20 -57.93 -17.12 25.46
C LYS A 20 -57.79 -16.28 24.20
N THR A 21 -57.05 -15.18 24.28
CA THR A 21 -56.78 -14.32 23.12
C THR A 21 -55.67 -14.94 22.28
N LEU A 22 -55.94 -15.12 21.00
CA LEU A 22 -54.93 -15.60 20.04
C LEU A 22 -54.00 -14.43 19.71
N SER A 23 -52.70 -14.66 19.89
CA SER A 23 -51.68 -13.72 19.42
C SER A 23 -51.46 -13.87 17.91
N TYR A 24 -51.14 -12.76 17.25
CA TYR A 24 -50.67 -12.74 15.85
C TYR A 24 -49.14 -12.77 15.76
N ASP A 25 -48.44 -12.71 16.89
CA ASP A 25 -46.99 -12.89 16.96
C ASP A 25 -46.65 -14.37 17.07
N LEU A 26 -45.81 -14.86 16.16
CA LEU A 26 -45.46 -16.26 16.05
C LEU A 26 -44.79 -16.83 17.31
N ASN A 27 -43.93 -16.07 17.98
CA ASN A 27 -43.24 -16.54 19.17
C ASN A 27 -44.21 -16.64 20.35
N ILE A 28 -45.09 -15.65 20.50
CA ILE A 28 -46.09 -15.63 21.57
C ILE A 28 -47.11 -16.76 21.38
N ILE A 29 -47.59 -17.00 20.14
CA ILE A 29 -48.55 -18.09 19.89
C ILE A 29 -47.89 -19.47 20.07
N LYS A 30 -46.59 -19.64 19.75
CA LYS A 30 -45.82 -20.86 20.05
C LYS A 30 -45.72 -21.10 21.55
N GLU A 31 -45.51 -20.05 22.35
CA GLU A 31 -45.51 -20.14 23.81
C GLU A 31 -46.90 -20.50 24.36
N GLN A 32 -47.97 -19.85 23.85
CA GLN A 32 -49.35 -20.19 24.20
C GLN A 32 -49.67 -21.65 23.87
N PHE A 33 -49.14 -22.16 22.74
CA PHE A 33 -49.27 -23.55 22.35
C PHE A 33 -48.52 -24.49 23.30
N GLN A 34 -47.25 -24.22 23.62
CA GLN A 34 -46.49 -25.03 24.57
C GLN A 34 -47.15 -25.09 25.96
N ASN A 35 -47.61 -23.95 26.48
CA ASN A 35 -48.34 -23.88 27.74
C ASN A 35 -49.65 -24.68 27.70
N HIS A 36 -50.31 -24.72 26.54
CA HIS A 36 -51.52 -25.51 26.34
C HIS A 36 -51.21 -27.01 26.21
N GLU A 37 -50.12 -27.39 25.54
CA GLU A 37 -49.62 -28.77 25.48
C GLU A 37 -49.32 -29.30 26.88
N ASP A 38 -48.63 -28.53 27.73
CA ASP A 38 -48.35 -28.92 29.12
C ASP A 38 -49.65 -29.16 29.92
N PHE A 39 -50.68 -28.36 29.65
CA PHE A 39 -52.01 -28.57 30.22
C PHE A 39 -52.68 -29.85 29.69
N ILE A 40 -52.65 -30.10 28.37
CA ILE A 40 -53.18 -31.32 27.76
C ILE A 40 -52.46 -32.57 28.29
N LEU A 41 -51.14 -32.51 28.45
CA LEU A 41 -50.35 -33.59 29.06
C LEU A 41 -50.78 -33.87 30.49
N THR A 42 -51.02 -32.81 31.28
CA THR A 42 -51.56 -32.94 32.64
C THR A 42 -52.97 -33.55 32.63
N LEU A 43 -53.82 -33.09 31.71
CA LEU A 43 -55.18 -33.61 31.51
C LEU A 43 -55.15 -35.12 31.18
N ASN A 44 -54.32 -35.53 30.22
CA ASN A 44 -54.21 -36.93 29.78
C ASN A 44 -53.59 -37.83 30.85
N LYS A 45 -52.60 -37.35 31.62
CA LYS A 45 -51.99 -38.13 32.70
C LYS A 45 -53.02 -38.57 33.74
N ASP A 46 -53.98 -37.70 34.00
CA ASP A 46 -55.02 -37.91 35.00
C ASP A 46 -56.28 -38.61 34.45
N GLU A 47 -56.35 -38.87 33.13
CA GLU A 47 -57.42 -39.65 32.47
C GLU A 47 -57.58 -41.03 33.13
N ASN A 48 -56.46 -41.69 33.44
CA ASN A 48 -56.45 -42.99 34.13
C ASN A 48 -57.13 -42.95 35.51
N GLN A 49 -57.10 -41.81 36.21
CA GLN A 49 -57.75 -41.67 37.51
C GLN A 49 -59.27 -41.53 37.36
N VAL A 50 -59.72 -40.80 36.34
CA VAL A 50 -61.14 -40.68 36.00
C VAL A 50 -61.69 -42.04 35.57
N ASP A 51 -61.00 -42.76 34.69
CA ASP A 51 -61.40 -44.09 34.22
C ASP A 51 -61.43 -45.13 35.33
N HIS A 52 -60.41 -45.16 36.18
CA HIS A 52 -60.34 -46.08 37.32
C HIS A 52 -61.53 -45.88 38.27
N ILE A 53 -61.90 -44.62 38.56
CA ILE A 53 -62.98 -44.34 39.50
C ILE A 53 -64.35 -44.60 38.86
N LEU A 54 -64.53 -44.27 37.57
CA LEU A 54 -65.72 -44.67 36.83
C LEU A 54 -65.91 -46.20 36.86
N SER A 55 -64.83 -46.97 36.69
CA SER A 55 -64.84 -48.43 36.79
C SER A 55 -65.20 -48.91 38.21
N GLN A 56 -64.58 -48.35 39.25
CA GLN A 56 -64.87 -48.70 40.64
C GLN A 56 -66.33 -48.40 41.02
N VAL A 57 -66.86 -47.25 40.60
CA VAL A 57 -68.23 -46.88 40.91
C VAL A 57 -69.23 -47.75 40.14
N ASN A 58 -68.94 -48.10 38.87
CA ASN A 58 -69.77 -49.05 38.13
C ASN A 58 -69.75 -50.46 38.75
N GLN A 59 -68.62 -50.90 39.30
CA GLN A 59 -68.54 -52.16 40.07
C GLN A 59 -69.38 -52.11 41.35
N LEU A 60 -69.34 -50.99 42.08
CA LEU A 60 -70.15 -50.80 43.30
C LEU A 60 -71.65 -50.74 43.00
N LEU A 61 -72.05 -50.16 41.86
CA LEU A 61 -73.44 -50.10 41.41
C LEU A 61 -73.96 -51.45 40.88
N THR A 62 -73.07 -52.35 40.44
CA THR A 62 -73.42 -53.68 39.91
C THR A 62 -73.25 -54.80 40.94
N SER A 63 -72.48 -54.58 42.01
CA SER A 63 -72.31 -55.54 43.10
C SER A 63 -73.59 -55.67 43.94
N THR A 64 -74.13 -56.89 44.01
CA THR A 64 -75.37 -57.23 44.74
C THR A 64 -75.22 -57.26 46.27
N ASP A 65 -74.02 -57.10 46.80
CA ASP A 65 -73.72 -57.26 48.24
C ASP A 65 -73.87 -55.95 49.07
N ILE A 66 -74.10 -54.81 48.41
CA ILE A 66 -74.21 -53.50 49.08
C ILE A 66 -75.66 -53.00 48.99
N HIS A 67 -76.38 -53.00 50.11
CA HIS A 67 -77.70 -52.36 50.22
C HIS A 67 -77.55 -50.83 50.32
N LEU A 68 -77.31 -50.16 49.19
CA LEU A 68 -77.46 -48.71 49.11
C LEU A 68 -78.95 -48.34 49.26
N GLN A 69 -79.24 -47.24 49.95
CA GLN A 69 -80.59 -46.68 49.91
C GLN A 69 -80.86 -46.12 48.51
N THR A 70 -82.10 -46.22 48.00
CA THR A 70 -82.49 -45.74 46.66
C THR A 70 -82.05 -44.28 46.41
N GLN A 71 -82.00 -43.46 47.46
CA GLN A 71 -81.56 -42.08 47.39
C GLN A 71 -80.05 -41.94 47.19
N GLU A 72 -79.23 -42.71 47.92
CA GLU A 72 -77.76 -42.69 47.80
C GLU A 72 -77.31 -43.20 46.43
N GLU A 73 -77.98 -44.23 45.90
CA GLU A 73 -77.71 -44.75 44.55
C GLU A 73 -78.02 -43.70 43.47
N ASN A 74 -79.12 -42.97 43.61
CA ASN A 74 -79.50 -41.88 42.70
C ASN A 74 -78.51 -40.70 42.79
N GLU A 75 -78.04 -40.35 44.00
CA GLU A 75 -77.04 -39.30 44.20
C GLU A 75 -75.69 -39.68 43.57
N ILE A 76 -75.24 -40.93 43.71
CA ILE A 76 -74.01 -41.44 43.08
C ILE A 76 -74.13 -41.40 41.56
N LYS A 77 -75.25 -41.88 41.00
CA LYS A 77 -75.52 -41.84 39.55
C LYS A 77 -75.50 -40.42 38.99
N GLU A 78 -76.10 -39.47 39.69
CA GLU A 78 -76.11 -38.07 39.28
C GLU A 78 -74.70 -37.45 39.35
N GLN A 79 -73.91 -37.76 40.39
CA GLN A 79 -72.53 -37.29 40.48
C GLN A 79 -71.63 -37.87 39.37
N ILE A 80 -71.83 -39.12 38.96
CA ILE A 80 -71.14 -39.71 37.79
C ILE A 80 -71.53 -38.99 36.50
N ARG A 81 -72.83 -38.70 36.32
CA ARG A 81 -73.34 -37.98 35.15
C ARG A 81 -72.67 -36.61 35.04
N ILE A 82 -72.67 -35.84 36.13
CA ILE A 82 -72.02 -34.52 36.21
C ILE A 82 -70.52 -34.63 35.95
N LEU A 83 -69.85 -35.63 36.54
CA LEU A 83 -68.42 -35.86 36.34
C LEU A 83 -68.09 -36.09 34.87
N ASN A 84 -68.84 -36.98 34.21
CA ASN A 84 -68.65 -37.30 32.80
C ASN A 84 -68.94 -36.09 31.89
N GLU A 85 -70.02 -35.35 32.16
CA GLU A 85 -70.37 -34.13 31.41
C GLU A 85 -69.27 -33.06 31.53
N LYS A 86 -68.76 -32.80 32.74
CA LYS A 86 -67.67 -31.83 32.92
C LYS A 86 -66.37 -32.29 32.28
N TRP A 87 -66.01 -33.55 32.45
CA TRP A 87 -64.80 -34.14 31.88
C TRP A 87 -64.80 -34.08 30.35
N THR A 88 -65.88 -34.56 29.73
CA THR A 88 -66.04 -34.56 28.27
C THR A 88 -66.09 -33.14 27.71
N LEU A 89 -66.76 -32.21 28.38
CA LEU A 89 -66.79 -30.80 27.98
C LEU A 89 -65.41 -30.15 28.08
N LEU A 90 -64.66 -30.38 29.16
CA LEU A 90 -63.31 -29.86 29.33
C LEU A 90 -62.37 -30.42 28.26
N ARG A 91 -62.44 -31.74 27.99
CA ARG A 91 -61.65 -32.40 26.94
C ARG A 91 -61.97 -31.82 25.56
N SER A 92 -63.26 -31.71 25.21
CA SER A 92 -63.71 -31.13 23.95
C SER A 92 -63.17 -29.71 23.78
N LYS A 93 -63.37 -28.82 24.77
CA LYS A 93 -62.88 -27.44 24.74
C LYS A 93 -61.36 -27.33 24.64
N SER A 94 -60.64 -28.30 25.22
CA SER A 94 -59.18 -28.33 25.18
C SER A 94 -58.69 -28.78 23.81
N LEU A 95 -59.28 -29.82 23.22
CA LEU A 95 -59.00 -30.23 21.84
C LEU A 95 -59.35 -29.13 20.82
N ASP A 96 -60.50 -28.47 20.98
CA ASP A 96 -60.89 -27.35 20.11
C ASP A 96 -59.85 -26.22 20.16
N ARG A 97 -59.39 -25.88 21.37
CA ARG A 97 -58.35 -24.87 21.58
C ARG A 97 -57.01 -25.29 20.97
N GLN A 98 -56.59 -26.54 21.18
CA GLN A 98 -55.38 -27.10 20.59
C GLN A 98 -55.42 -27.02 19.06
N SER A 99 -56.53 -27.40 18.44
CA SER A 99 -56.73 -27.29 16.99
C SER A 99 -56.65 -25.84 16.49
N ILE A 100 -57.28 -24.90 17.19
CA ILE A 100 -57.21 -23.47 16.82
C ILE A 100 -55.79 -22.91 16.95
N LEU A 101 -55.07 -23.23 18.02
CA LEU A 101 -53.69 -22.81 18.22
C LEU A 101 -52.79 -23.37 17.11
N HIS A 102 -52.90 -24.66 16.81
CA HIS A 102 -52.17 -25.29 15.72
C HIS A 102 -52.48 -24.65 14.37
N LYS A 103 -53.76 -24.48 14.00
CA LYS A 103 -54.15 -23.85 12.72
C LYS A 103 -53.61 -22.43 12.59
N THR A 104 -53.61 -21.67 13.67
CA THR A 104 -53.07 -20.31 13.71
C THR A 104 -51.54 -20.32 13.52
N ILE A 105 -50.84 -21.21 14.23
CA ILE A 105 -49.38 -21.40 14.08
C ILE A 105 -49.04 -21.81 12.65
N MET A 106 -49.69 -22.85 12.10
CA MET A 106 -49.43 -23.32 10.74
C MET A 106 -49.56 -22.19 9.73
N LYS A 107 -50.63 -21.39 9.84
CA LYS A 107 -50.84 -20.24 8.96
C LYS A 107 -49.70 -19.23 9.07
N LEU A 108 -49.38 -18.77 10.29
CA LEU A 108 -48.32 -17.78 10.50
C LEU A 108 -46.94 -18.28 10.06
N GLN A 109 -46.62 -19.55 10.29
CA GLN A 109 -45.36 -20.14 9.85
C GLN A 109 -45.29 -20.31 8.33
N THR A 110 -46.41 -20.68 7.69
CA THR A 110 -46.49 -20.77 6.23
C THR A 110 -46.34 -19.39 5.60
N ASP A 111 -47.04 -18.37 6.12
CA ASP A 111 -46.91 -16.98 5.67
C ASP A 111 -45.46 -16.47 5.83
N GLN A 112 -44.79 -16.80 6.95
CA GLN A 112 -43.38 -16.47 7.17
C GLN A 112 -42.45 -17.18 6.19
N MET A 113 -42.67 -18.47 5.93
CA MET A 113 -41.90 -19.26 4.97
C MET A 113 -42.05 -18.75 3.54
N GLU A 114 -43.27 -18.40 3.11
CA GLU A 114 -43.52 -17.82 1.78
C GLU A 114 -42.87 -16.45 1.61
N SER A 115 -42.94 -15.60 2.64
CA SER A 115 -42.23 -14.32 2.68
C SER A 115 -40.72 -14.51 2.55
N PHE A 116 -40.15 -15.44 3.31
CA PHE A 116 -38.73 -15.78 3.24
C PHE A 116 -38.34 -16.34 1.87
N ALA A 117 -39.12 -17.26 1.29
CA ALA A 117 -38.89 -17.80 -0.04
C ALA A 117 -38.96 -16.72 -1.13
N THR A 118 -39.86 -15.75 -0.99
CA THR A 118 -39.95 -14.59 -1.89
C THR A 118 -38.70 -13.73 -1.79
N TRP A 119 -38.25 -13.43 -0.57
CA TRP A 119 -37.03 -12.68 -0.33
C TRP A 119 -35.80 -13.40 -0.90
N LEU A 120 -35.66 -14.72 -0.67
CA LEU A 120 -34.58 -15.54 -1.25
C LEU A 120 -34.56 -15.40 -2.78
N SER A 121 -35.72 -15.45 -3.42
CA SER A 121 -35.82 -15.34 -4.89
C SER A 121 -35.36 -13.97 -5.39
N GLN A 122 -35.71 -12.89 -4.68
CA GLN A 122 -35.26 -11.53 -5.01
C GLN A 122 -33.74 -11.39 -4.87
N ILE A 123 -33.15 -11.99 -3.84
CA ILE A 123 -31.70 -11.96 -3.63
C ILE A 123 -30.96 -12.80 -4.66
N GLU A 124 -31.46 -13.98 -5.00
CA GLU A 124 -30.90 -14.81 -6.07
C GLU A 124 -30.92 -14.08 -7.42
N GLU A 125 -32.01 -13.40 -7.74
CA GLU A 125 -32.10 -12.54 -8.93
C GLU A 125 -31.08 -11.40 -8.85
N ARG A 126 -30.97 -10.70 -7.71
CA ARG A 126 -30.00 -9.62 -7.51
C ARG A 126 -28.55 -10.11 -7.64
N ILE A 127 -28.26 -11.32 -7.13
CA ILE A 127 -26.95 -11.96 -7.26
C ILE A 127 -26.63 -12.21 -8.73
N SER A 128 -27.50 -12.92 -9.43
CA SER A 128 -27.27 -13.30 -10.84
C SER A 128 -27.15 -12.09 -11.78
N THR A 129 -27.87 -11.00 -11.49
CA THR A 129 -27.88 -9.81 -12.35
C THR A 129 -26.74 -8.84 -12.11
N ASN A 130 -26.31 -8.66 -10.84
CA ASN A 130 -25.40 -7.56 -10.47
C ASN A 130 -24.16 -7.96 -9.68
N LEU A 131 -24.15 -9.13 -9.00
CA LEU A 131 -23.11 -9.47 -8.02
C LEU A 131 -22.29 -10.72 -8.40
N GLU A 132 -22.80 -11.56 -9.30
CA GLU A 132 -22.13 -12.80 -9.72
C GLU A 132 -20.85 -12.52 -10.52
N VAL A 133 -20.86 -11.50 -11.37
CA VAL A 133 -19.69 -11.08 -12.14
C VAL A 133 -19.07 -9.85 -11.49
N MET A 134 -17.78 -9.94 -11.17
CA MET A 134 -17.03 -8.81 -10.64
C MET A 134 -16.89 -7.71 -11.70
N GLU A 135 -17.19 -6.47 -11.32
CA GLU A 135 -17.09 -5.35 -12.24
C GLU A 135 -15.64 -4.98 -12.54
N ASP A 136 -15.35 -4.68 -13.81
CA ASP A 136 -14.00 -4.39 -14.28
C ASP A 136 -13.63 -2.91 -14.16
N SER A 137 -14.29 -2.13 -13.30
CA SER A 137 -13.99 -0.69 -13.12
C SER A 137 -13.99 -0.30 -11.66
N ILE A 138 -13.14 0.66 -11.28
CA ILE A 138 -13.06 1.15 -9.89
C ILE A 138 -14.44 1.63 -9.39
N PRO A 139 -15.19 2.48 -10.12
CA PRO A 139 -16.53 2.87 -9.69
C PRO A 139 -17.49 1.67 -9.56
N GLY A 140 -17.36 0.69 -10.44
CA GLY A 140 -18.13 -0.55 -10.39
C GLY A 140 -17.81 -1.39 -9.15
N ILE A 141 -16.54 -1.55 -8.81
CA ILE A 141 -16.09 -2.24 -7.59
C ILE A 141 -16.63 -1.55 -6.33
N TYR A 142 -16.57 -0.22 -6.25
CA TYR A 142 -17.19 0.51 -5.12
C TYR A 142 -18.71 0.34 -5.08
N ARG A 143 -19.38 0.34 -6.24
CA ARG A 143 -20.82 0.09 -6.31
C ARG A 143 -21.16 -1.31 -5.77
N GLN A 144 -20.48 -2.35 -6.25
CA GLN A 144 -20.65 -3.71 -5.75
C GLN A 144 -20.35 -3.80 -4.26
N TYR A 145 -19.30 -3.13 -3.78
CA TYR A 145 -18.95 -3.10 -2.36
C TYR A 145 -20.13 -2.61 -1.51
N HIS A 146 -20.73 -1.48 -1.89
CA HIS A 146 -21.89 -0.96 -1.17
C HIS A 146 -23.12 -1.88 -1.26
N GLN A 147 -23.35 -2.53 -2.40
CA GLN A 147 -24.41 -3.51 -2.54
C GLN A 147 -24.20 -4.73 -1.63
N PHE A 148 -22.96 -5.22 -1.50
CA PHE A 148 -22.64 -6.31 -0.58
C PHE A 148 -22.77 -5.90 0.89
N VAL A 149 -22.39 -4.68 1.27
CA VAL A 149 -22.63 -4.15 2.64
C VAL A 149 -24.12 -4.18 2.94
N GLN A 150 -24.95 -3.63 2.05
CA GLN A 150 -26.40 -3.64 2.22
C GLN A 150 -26.95 -5.07 2.30
N LEU A 151 -26.46 -5.98 1.46
CA LEU A 151 -26.88 -7.37 1.49
C LEU A 151 -26.48 -8.07 2.81
N GLN A 152 -25.33 -7.73 3.40
CA GLN A 152 -24.96 -8.25 4.73
C GLN A 152 -25.92 -7.77 5.82
N ASP A 153 -26.31 -6.50 5.80
CA ASP A 153 -27.30 -5.97 6.75
C ASP A 153 -28.66 -6.67 6.57
N GLU A 154 -29.08 -6.89 5.32
CA GLU A 154 -30.31 -7.65 5.02
C GLU A 154 -30.22 -9.10 5.52
N LEU A 155 -29.07 -9.78 5.37
CA LEU A 155 -28.85 -11.14 5.87
C LEU A 155 -28.97 -11.21 7.40
N ILE A 156 -28.45 -10.22 8.14
CA ILE A 156 -28.57 -10.20 9.61
C ILE A 156 -30.05 -10.17 10.03
N VAL A 157 -30.88 -9.38 9.34
CA VAL A 157 -32.33 -9.32 9.62
C VAL A 157 -33.01 -10.66 9.30
N GLN A 158 -32.64 -11.29 8.19
CA GLN A 158 -33.24 -12.56 7.78
C GLN A 158 -32.76 -13.77 8.59
N GLN A 159 -31.64 -13.65 9.31
CA GLN A 159 -31.12 -14.72 10.17
C GLN A 159 -32.14 -15.14 11.24
N GLU A 160 -32.84 -14.19 11.86
CA GLU A 160 -33.88 -14.48 12.86
C GLU A 160 -35.07 -15.26 12.25
N ILE A 161 -35.43 -14.93 11.01
CA ILE A 161 -36.49 -15.63 10.28
C ILE A 161 -36.06 -17.06 9.95
N SER A 162 -34.83 -17.25 9.46
CA SER A 162 -34.27 -18.59 9.20
C SER A 162 -34.28 -19.46 10.47
N GLN A 163 -33.85 -18.92 11.62
CA GLN A 163 -33.85 -19.64 12.89
C GLN A 163 -35.28 -19.96 13.40
N SER A 164 -36.25 -19.07 13.16
CA SER A 164 -37.66 -19.33 13.46
C SER A 164 -38.23 -20.49 12.64
N LEU A 165 -37.82 -20.58 11.36
CA LEU A 165 -38.22 -21.63 10.42
C LEU A 165 -37.52 -22.97 10.70
N GLU A 166 -36.32 -22.99 11.28
CA GLU A 166 -35.70 -24.24 11.76
C GLU A 166 -36.55 -24.91 12.86
N ASN A 167 -37.23 -24.09 13.68
CA ASN A 167 -38.16 -24.54 14.71
C ASN A 167 -39.61 -24.54 14.20
N PHE A 168 -39.83 -25.01 12.97
CA PHE A 168 -41.16 -25.16 12.39
C PHE A 168 -41.95 -26.22 13.15
N ILE A 169 -43.20 -25.93 13.52
CA ILE A 169 -44.06 -26.93 14.16
C ILE A 169 -44.86 -27.54 13.02
N ILE A 170 -44.84 -28.86 12.87
CA ILE A 170 -45.59 -29.56 11.81
C ILE A 170 -46.79 -30.24 12.46
N ALA A 171 -47.98 -30.01 11.91
CA ALA A 171 -49.19 -30.70 12.34
C ALA A 171 -49.29 -32.07 11.64
N VAL A 172 -49.70 -33.10 12.38
CA VAL A 172 -50.00 -34.46 11.86
C VAL A 172 -51.48 -34.58 11.51
N ASP A 173 -52.06 -33.56 10.87
CA ASP A 173 -53.46 -33.54 10.46
C ASP A 173 -53.61 -33.73 8.94
N GLN A 174 -54.72 -34.35 8.51
CA GLN A 174 -55.01 -34.69 7.10
C GLN A 174 -55.13 -33.47 6.15
N GLU A 175 -55.23 -32.25 6.68
CA GLU A 175 -55.39 -31.02 5.89
C GLU A 175 -54.07 -30.54 5.25
N TYR A 176 -52.91 -30.94 5.77
CA TYR A 176 -51.60 -30.49 5.28
C TYR A 176 -50.71 -31.69 4.97
N ASP A 177 -50.10 -31.69 3.78
CA ASP A 177 -49.07 -32.68 3.45
C ASP A 177 -47.77 -32.28 4.15
N SER A 178 -47.48 -32.93 5.29
CA SER A 178 -46.27 -32.68 6.07
C SER A 178 -45.00 -32.83 5.23
N THR A 179 -45.01 -33.74 4.26
CA THR A 179 -43.85 -33.98 3.38
C THR A 179 -43.62 -32.82 2.42
N GLU A 180 -44.68 -32.16 1.93
CA GLU A 180 -44.56 -30.98 1.07
C GLU A 180 -43.95 -29.81 1.83
N ILE A 181 -44.39 -29.58 3.07
CA ILE A 181 -43.86 -28.51 3.92
C ILE A 181 -42.39 -28.75 4.28
N GLU A 182 -42.04 -29.98 4.67
CA GLU A 182 -40.65 -30.37 4.95
C GLU A 182 -39.74 -30.15 3.74
N ASN A 183 -40.19 -30.51 2.54
CA ASN A 183 -39.42 -30.29 1.31
C ASN A 183 -39.23 -28.80 1.04
N LYS A 184 -40.27 -27.96 1.20
CA LYS A 184 -40.16 -26.50 1.01
C LYS A 184 -39.21 -25.85 2.02
N LEU A 185 -39.26 -26.27 3.29
CA LEU A 185 -38.34 -25.79 4.33
C LEU A 185 -36.90 -26.15 3.99
N PHE A 186 -36.67 -27.41 3.60
CA PHE A 186 -35.36 -27.89 3.18
C PHE A 186 -34.81 -27.12 1.98
N ASP A 187 -35.63 -26.85 0.97
CA ASP A 187 -35.25 -26.05 -0.18
C ASP A 187 -34.89 -24.61 0.21
N CYS A 188 -35.67 -23.99 1.11
CA CYS A 188 -35.36 -22.65 1.65
C CYS A 188 -34.04 -22.65 2.43
N SER A 189 -33.80 -23.64 3.28
CA SER A 189 -32.54 -23.78 4.03
C SER A 189 -31.33 -23.92 3.11
N LYS A 190 -31.44 -24.72 2.05
CA LYS A 190 -30.36 -24.86 1.06
C LYS A 190 -30.05 -23.57 0.31
N ARG A 191 -31.10 -22.86 -0.12
CA ARG A 191 -30.97 -21.57 -0.82
C ARG A 191 -30.35 -20.51 0.09
N TRP A 192 -30.79 -20.47 1.35
CA TRP A 192 -30.19 -19.61 2.37
C TRP A 192 -28.70 -19.90 2.59
N GLU A 193 -28.32 -21.17 2.73
CA GLU A 193 -26.93 -21.60 2.87
C GLU A 193 -26.11 -21.19 1.66
N TYR A 194 -26.65 -21.40 0.44
CA TYR A 194 -26.01 -20.96 -0.80
C TYR A 194 -25.74 -19.45 -0.80
N ILE A 195 -26.73 -18.62 -0.48
CA ILE A 195 -26.58 -17.17 -0.44
C ILE A 195 -25.54 -16.76 0.61
N CYS A 196 -25.59 -17.33 1.82
CA CYS A 196 -24.61 -17.04 2.87
C CYS A 196 -23.18 -17.35 2.42
N ASN A 197 -22.97 -18.54 1.84
CA ASN A 197 -21.67 -18.95 1.32
C ASN A 197 -21.21 -18.07 0.16
N PHE A 198 -22.11 -17.75 -0.76
CA PHE A 198 -21.84 -16.86 -1.89
C PHE A 198 -21.37 -15.49 -1.39
N VAL A 199 -22.11 -14.87 -0.47
CA VAL A 199 -21.80 -13.56 0.09
C VAL A 199 -20.48 -13.59 0.84
N GLN A 200 -20.24 -14.60 1.67
CA GLN A 200 -18.98 -14.72 2.41
C GLN A 200 -17.77 -14.81 1.48
N GLN A 201 -17.84 -15.66 0.44
CA GLN A 201 -16.74 -15.86 -0.50
C GLN A 201 -16.49 -14.63 -1.37
N HIS A 202 -17.54 -14.10 -2.01
CA HIS A 202 -17.42 -12.96 -2.92
C HIS A 202 -17.06 -11.67 -2.18
N TRP A 203 -17.48 -11.52 -0.93
CA TRP A 203 -17.07 -10.39 -0.11
C TRP A 203 -15.55 -10.33 0.08
N VAL A 204 -14.92 -11.45 0.41
CA VAL A 204 -13.45 -11.50 0.60
C VAL A 204 -12.73 -11.15 -0.70
N GLN A 205 -13.19 -11.72 -1.82
CA GLN A 205 -12.62 -11.44 -3.15
C GLN A 205 -12.75 -9.96 -3.52
N LEU A 206 -13.92 -9.36 -3.28
CA LEU A 206 -14.20 -7.96 -3.55
C LEU A 206 -13.34 -7.02 -2.70
N GLN A 207 -13.12 -7.34 -1.42
CA GLN A 207 -12.19 -6.59 -0.56
C GLN A 207 -10.76 -6.66 -1.10
N GLU A 208 -10.27 -7.85 -1.47
CA GLU A 208 -8.93 -8.04 -2.02
C GLU A 208 -8.75 -7.19 -3.27
N VAL A 209 -9.70 -7.28 -4.22
CA VAL A 209 -9.66 -6.51 -5.47
C VAL A 209 -9.73 -5.02 -5.24
N LYS A 210 -10.62 -4.55 -4.36
CA LYS A 210 -10.72 -3.14 -4.00
C LYS A 210 -9.39 -2.61 -3.46
N ILE A 211 -8.78 -3.32 -2.52
CA ILE A 211 -7.48 -2.94 -1.94
C ILE A 211 -6.41 -2.89 -3.05
N GLN A 212 -6.35 -3.88 -3.94
CA GLN A 212 -5.36 -3.88 -5.01
C GLN A 212 -5.54 -2.72 -6.00
N PHE A 213 -6.77 -2.31 -6.30
CA PHE A 213 -7.01 -1.10 -7.09
C PHE A 213 -6.57 0.16 -6.35
N GLU A 214 -6.88 0.29 -5.07
CA GLU A 214 -6.47 1.45 -4.24
C GLU A 214 -4.95 1.55 -4.10
N ASP A 215 -4.27 0.42 -3.86
CA ASP A 215 -2.82 0.34 -3.78
C ASP A 215 -2.17 0.67 -5.13
N PHE A 216 -2.71 0.14 -6.23
CA PHE A 216 -2.23 0.44 -7.57
C PHE A 216 -2.35 1.95 -7.87
N GLU A 217 -3.52 2.55 -7.65
CA GLU A 217 -3.73 3.98 -7.92
C GLU A 217 -2.83 4.87 -7.05
N THR A 218 -2.65 4.52 -5.78
CA THR A 218 -1.77 5.25 -4.86
C THR A 218 -0.31 5.21 -5.31
N ASN A 219 0.18 4.03 -5.72
CA ASN A 219 1.55 3.88 -6.21
C ASN A 219 1.73 4.52 -7.59
N ARG A 220 0.72 4.41 -8.47
CA ARG A 220 0.68 5.07 -9.79
C ARG A 220 0.84 6.58 -9.64
N GLU A 221 0.09 7.21 -8.74
CA GLU A 221 0.16 8.66 -8.53
C GLU A 221 1.55 9.10 -8.03
N LYS A 222 2.13 8.37 -7.08
CA LYS A 222 3.49 8.65 -6.58
C LYS A 222 4.54 8.54 -7.68
N LEU A 223 4.48 7.48 -8.47
CA LEU A 223 5.39 7.23 -9.60
C LEU A 223 5.26 8.33 -10.66
N ASP A 224 4.03 8.68 -11.02
CA ASP A 224 3.77 9.71 -12.03
C ASP A 224 4.29 11.08 -11.59
N GLN A 225 4.06 11.47 -10.33
CA GLN A 225 4.56 12.73 -9.78
C GLN A 225 6.09 12.76 -9.75
N TRP A 226 6.74 11.69 -9.27
CA TRP A 226 8.20 11.63 -9.16
C TRP A 226 8.85 11.63 -10.55
N LEU A 227 8.39 10.76 -11.46
CA LEU A 227 8.94 10.69 -12.81
C LEU A 227 8.78 12.02 -13.54
N THR A 228 7.60 12.62 -13.51
CA THR A 228 7.33 13.91 -14.18
C THR A 228 8.25 15.00 -13.62
N TYR A 229 8.41 15.07 -12.30
CA TYR A 229 9.31 16.03 -11.68
C TYR A 229 10.76 15.85 -12.14
N LYS A 230 11.28 14.62 -12.10
CA LYS A 230 12.68 14.34 -12.49
C LYS A 230 12.93 14.54 -13.99
N GLU A 231 11.98 14.12 -14.83
CA GLU A 231 11.99 14.34 -16.28
C GLU A 231 11.97 15.83 -16.64
N ASP A 232 11.23 16.65 -15.90
CA ASP A 232 11.23 18.10 -16.10
C ASP A 232 12.51 18.76 -15.60
N GLU A 233 13.05 18.32 -14.45
CA GLU A 233 14.30 18.84 -13.91
C GLU A 233 15.50 18.52 -14.82
N ILE A 234 15.59 17.31 -15.37
CA ILE A 234 16.69 16.95 -16.29
C ILE A 234 16.64 17.74 -17.60
N ARG A 235 15.43 18.11 -18.06
CA ARG A 235 15.24 18.96 -19.25
C ARG A 235 15.64 20.42 -19.02
N LYS A 236 15.72 20.89 -17.78
CA LYS A 236 16.12 22.28 -17.48
C LYS A 236 17.63 22.44 -17.68
N THR A 237 18.01 22.94 -18.86
CA THR A 237 19.40 23.03 -19.32
C THR A 237 20.27 24.11 -18.63
N ASN A 238 19.66 25.08 -17.93
CA ASN A 238 20.33 26.32 -17.46
C ASN A 238 20.93 26.26 -16.05
N THR A 239 21.02 25.09 -15.42
CA THR A 239 21.58 24.92 -14.07
C THR A 239 23.11 24.83 -14.10
N LYS A 240 23.76 25.29 -13.02
CA LYS A 240 25.23 25.23 -12.89
C LYS A 240 25.69 23.77 -12.91
N GLU A 241 26.90 23.51 -13.39
CA GLU A 241 27.45 22.13 -13.47
C GLU A 241 27.45 21.43 -12.11
N THR A 242 27.72 22.15 -11.01
CA THR A 242 27.65 21.61 -9.64
C THR A 242 26.25 21.16 -9.24
N ASP A 243 25.22 21.92 -9.65
CA ASP A 243 23.83 21.63 -9.32
C ASP A 243 23.34 20.41 -10.11
N LYS A 244 23.82 20.25 -11.35
CA LYS A 244 23.54 19.06 -12.19
C LYS A 244 24.18 17.80 -11.63
N ILE A 245 25.43 17.87 -11.14
CA ILE A 245 26.10 16.72 -10.51
C ILE A 245 25.33 16.26 -9.27
N HIS A 246 24.94 17.20 -8.40
CA HIS A 246 24.16 16.88 -7.20
C HIS A 246 22.80 16.26 -7.58
N PHE A 247 22.10 16.83 -8.57
CA PHE A 247 20.83 16.30 -9.06
C PHE A 247 20.95 14.86 -9.57
N ILE A 248 22.00 14.56 -10.36
CA ILE A 248 22.25 13.21 -10.89
C ILE A 248 22.47 12.23 -9.74
N GLN A 249 23.39 12.53 -8.82
CA GLN A 249 23.70 11.65 -7.69
C GLN A 249 22.49 11.41 -6.78
N GLN A 250 21.71 12.45 -6.52
CA GLN A 250 20.48 12.33 -5.73
C GLN A 250 19.47 11.43 -6.45
N THR A 251 19.27 11.64 -7.75
CA THR A 251 18.28 10.86 -8.52
C THR A 251 18.73 9.41 -8.68
N GLU A 252 20.03 9.15 -8.86
CA GLU A 252 20.63 7.82 -8.84
C GLU A 252 20.39 7.08 -7.54
N SER A 253 20.47 7.77 -6.39
CA SER A 253 20.17 7.16 -5.09
C SER A 253 18.68 6.83 -4.90
N GLU A 254 17.77 7.49 -5.61
CA GLU A 254 16.32 7.32 -5.50
C GLU A 254 15.77 6.26 -6.49
N ILE A 255 16.56 5.84 -7.49
CA ILE A 255 16.12 4.90 -8.53
C ILE A 255 15.67 3.56 -7.95
N ASP A 256 16.40 3.02 -6.97
CA ASP A 256 16.07 1.72 -6.36
C ASP A 256 14.68 1.73 -5.68
N ASP A 257 14.32 2.85 -5.05
CA ASP A 257 13.02 3.02 -4.40
C ASP A 257 11.89 3.07 -5.44
N ILE A 258 12.14 3.70 -6.57
CA ILE A 258 11.18 3.80 -7.68
C ILE A 258 11.02 2.47 -8.41
N GLN A 259 12.09 1.70 -8.57
CA GLN A 259 12.00 0.33 -9.07
C GLN A 259 11.18 -0.56 -8.14
N GLN A 260 11.34 -0.43 -6.82
CA GLN A 260 10.50 -1.11 -5.85
C GLN A 260 9.03 -0.69 -5.98
N ALA A 261 8.74 0.59 -6.18
CA ALA A 261 7.38 1.08 -6.39
C ALA A 261 6.75 0.51 -7.68
N ILE A 262 7.51 0.34 -8.77
CA ILE A 262 7.03 -0.35 -9.98
C ILE A 262 6.74 -1.83 -9.68
N HIS A 263 7.60 -2.50 -8.90
CA HIS A 263 7.34 -3.87 -8.47
C HIS A 263 6.07 -3.99 -7.60
N LEU A 264 5.73 -2.97 -6.81
CA LEU A 264 4.46 -2.95 -6.08
C LEU A 264 3.26 -2.90 -7.04
N LEU A 265 3.35 -2.13 -8.14
CA LEU A 265 2.32 -2.16 -9.19
C LEU A 265 2.20 -3.56 -9.82
N ASP A 266 3.32 -4.24 -10.07
CA ASP A 266 3.32 -5.62 -10.58
C ASP A 266 2.63 -6.60 -9.63
N ASN A 267 2.90 -6.47 -8.33
CA ASN A 267 2.23 -7.30 -7.32
C ASN A 267 0.70 -7.08 -7.35
N SER A 268 0.25 -5.83 -7.41
CA SER A 268 -1.18 -5.52 -7.51
C SER A 268 -1.79 -6.05 -8.80
N LEU A 269 -1.12 -5.93 -9.94
CA LEU A 269 -1.56 -6.51 -11.21
C LEU A 269 -1.62 -8.04 -11.16
N ASN A 270 -0.63 -8.70 -10.57
CA ASN A 270 -0.62 -10.16 -10.44
C ASN A 270 -1.80 -10.65 -9.59
N LEU A 271 -2.15 -9.94 -8.51
CA LEU A 271 -3.29 -10.27 -7.67
C LEU A 271 -4.62 -10.00 -8.39
N LEU A 272 -4.75 -8.85 -9.08
CA LEU A 272 -5.92 -8.53 -9.90
C LEU A 272 -6.10 -9.53 -11.05
N GLY A 273 -5.01 -10.06 -11.61
CA GLY A 273 -5.02 -11.05 -12.69
C GLY A 273 -5.63 -12.40 -12.32
N LYS A 274 -5.85 -12.66 -11.02
CA LYS A 274 -6.63 -13.82 -10.55
C LYS A 274 -8.13 -13.67 -10.83
N TYR A 275 -8.60 -12.43 -10.87
CA TYR A 275 -10.02 -12.08 -10.95
C TYR A 275 -10.42 -11.55 -12.33
N PHE A 276 -9.48 -10.92 -13.02
CA PHE A 276 -9.72 -10.33 -14.34
C PHE A 276 -8.85 -11.04 -15.40
N ASP A 277 -9.50 -11.51 -16.46
CA ASP A 277 -8.80 -12.04 -17.62
C ASP A 277 -8.02 -10.90 -18.33
N PRO A 278 -6.68 -11.01 -18.49
CA PRO A 278 -5.87 -10.01 -19.17
C PRO A 278 -6.30 -9.72 -20.62
N VAL A 279 -6.98 -10.67 -21.27
CA VAL A 279 -7.41 -10.54 -22.67
C VAL A 279 -8.80 -9.90 -22.78
N SER A 280 -9.66 -10.10 -21.79
CA SER A 280 -11.06 -9.66 -21.87
C SER A 280 -11.33 -8.37 -21.09
N SER A 281 -10.63 -8.15 -19.97
CA SER A 281 -10.83 -6.96 -19.14
C SER A 281 -10.12 -5.75 -19.75
N ASN A 282 -10.89 -4.71 -20.08
CA ASN A 282 -10.33 -3.47 -20.62
C ASN A 282 -9.55 -2.68 -19.56
N LYS A 283 -10.06 -2.62 -18.33
CA LYS A 283 -9.36 -1.91 -17.25
C LYS A 283 -8.05 -2.61 -16.88
N PHE A 284 -8.02 -3.93 -16.81
CA PHE A 284 -6.79 -4.66 -16.51
C PHE A 284 -5.70 -4.37 -17.56
N LYS A 285 -6.06 -4.34 -18.84
CA LYS A 285 -5.14 -3.92 -19.92
C LYS A 285 -4.61 -2.51 -19.72
N ILE A 286 -5.50 -1.55 -19.42
CA ILE A 286 -5.11 -0.16 -19.19
C ILE A 286 -4.12 -0.05 -18.02
N LEU A 287 -4.37 -0.76 -16.91
CA LEU A 287 -3.45 -0.75 -15.77
C LEU A 287 -2.07 -1.34 -16.16
N ASN A 288 -2.06 -2.42 -16.92
CA ASN A 288 -0.81 -3.03 -17.40
C ASN A 288 -0.04 -2.10 -18.35
N GLU A 289 -0.74 -1.40 -19.25
CA GLU A 289 -0.16 -0.38 -20.13
C GLU A 289 0.44 0.78 -19.33
N GLN A 290 -0.25 1.25 -18.28
CA GLN A 290 0.27 2.29 -17.39
C GLN A 290 1.53 1.84 -16.66
N ARG A 291 1.55 0.62 -16.12
CA ARG A 291 2.74 0.05 -15.49
C ARG A 291 3.92 0.00 -16.48
N ASN A 292 3.70 -0.48 -17.70
CA ASN A 292 4.74 -0.54 -18.73
C ASN A 292 5.21 0.86 -19.15
N ASN A 293 4.33 1.85 -19.16
CA ASN A 293 4.71 3.23 -19.43
C ASN A 293 5.68 3.77 -18.37
N PHE A 294 5.47 3.48 -17.08
CA PHE A 294 6.40 3.90 -16.03
C PHE A 294 7.77 3.23 -16.16
N GLU A 295 7.81 1.94 -16.48
CA GLU A 295 9.08 1.24 -16.71
C GLU A 295 9.86 1.84 -17.90
N GLN A 296 9.16 2.16 -18.99
CA GLN A 296 9.76 2.85 -20.14
C GLN A 296 10.27 4.25 -19.79
N ARG A 297 9.47 5.04 -19.06
CA ARG A 297 9.85 6.38 -18.59
C ARG A 297 11.08 6.34 -17.69
N LEU A 298 11.11 5.42 -16.73
CA LEU A 298 12.27 5.23 -15.84
C LEU A 298 13.52 4.85 -16.65
N THR A 299 13.39 3.93 -17.61
CA THR A 299 14.51 3.53 -18.48
C THR A 299 15.04 4.73 -19.27
N GLN A 300 14.14 5.53 -19.85
CA GLN A 300 14.52 6.75 -20.57
C GLN A 300 15.20 7.77 -19.66
N LEU A 301 14.69 7.97 -18.44
CA LEU A 301 15.30 8.88 -17.48
C LEU A 301 16.72 8.43 -17.07
N ILE A 302 16.93 7.13 -16.89
CA ILE A 302 18.25 6.55 -16.61
C ILE A 302 19.20 6.83 -17.77
N ASP A 303 18.76 6.61 -19.01
CA ASP A 303 19.56 6.89 -20.20
C ASP A 303 19.91 8.38 -20.27
N ASP A 304 18.94 9.27 -20.05
CA ASP A 304 19.14 10.73 -20.05
C ASP A 304 20.14 11.15 -18.96
N LEU A 305 20.06 10.57 -17.75
CA LEU A 305 21.01 10.82 -16.65
C LEU A 305 22.44 10.41 -17.02
N GLN A 306 22.60 9.24 -17.66
CA GLN A 306 23.90 8.78 -18.13
C GLN A 306 24.46 9.71 -19.21
N GLN A 307 23.63 10.17 -20.15
CA GLN A 307 24.04 11.14 -21.16
C GLN A 307 24.44 12.48 -20.55
N CYS A 308 23.68 12.99 -19.58
CA CYS A 308 24.03 14.21 -18.86
C CYS A 308 25.36 14.07 -18.10
N SER A 309 25.58 12.94 -17.43
CA SER A 309 26.84 12.64 -16.73
C SER A 309 28.03 12.61 -17.70
N LEU A 310 27.87 12.01 -18.88
CA LEU A 310 28.91 11.97 -19.91
C LEU A 310 29.21 13.37 -20.47
N GLN A 311 28.18 14.17 -20.75
CA GLN A 311 28.33 15.55 -21.22
C GLN A 311 29.05 16.43 -20.19
N LEU A 312 28.73 16.28 -18.90
CA LEU A 312 29.41 17.01 -17.82
C LEU A 312 30.89 16.65 -17.73
N LYS A 313 31.24 15.36 -17.84
CA LYS A 313 32.64 14.92 -17.87
C LYS A 313 33.38 15.55 -19.05
N GLN A 314 32.82 15.48 -20.25
CA GLN A 314 33.42 16.07 -21.46
C GLN A 314 33.56 17.61 -21.39
N SER A 315 32.55 18.30 -20.83
CA SER A 315 32.59 19.76 -20.60
C SER A 315 33.73 20.12 -19.65
N ASN A 316 33.83 19.41 -18.52
CA ASN A 316 34.86 19.63 -17.51
C ASN A 316 36.27 19.35 -18.06
N ASP A 317 36.45 18.26 -18.82
CA ASP A 317 37.72 17.95 -19.49
C ASP A 317 38.12 19.04 -20.49
N SER A 318 37.15 19.56 -21.26
CA SER A 318 37.38 20.66 -22.20
C SER A 318 37.74 21.98 -21.50
N ILE A 319 37.07 22.30 -20.38
CA ILE A 319 37.38 23.48 -19.56
C ILE A 319 38.79 23.36 -18.98
N ASN A 320 39.14 22.20 -18.43
CA ASN A 320 40.48 21.95 -17.89
C ASN A 320 41.55 22.07 -18.96
N LYS A 321 41.34 21.48 -20.14
CA LYS A 321 42.25 21.61 -21.28
C LYS A 321 42.41 23.07 -21.72
N ASN A 322 41.32 23.82 -21.85
CA ASN A 322 41.38 25.24 -22.21
C ASN A 322 42.12 26.08 -21.16
N ARG A 323 41.93 25.78 -19.87
CA ARG A 323 42.67 26.41 -18.77
C ARG A 323 44.17 26.13 -18.86
N GLN A 324 44.56 24.88 -19.12
CA GLN A 324 45.96 24.50 -19.29
C GLN A 324 46.60 25.20 -20.50
N ILE A 325 45.90 25.25 -21.65
CA ILE A 325 46.36 26.00 -22.84
C ILE A 325 46.55 27.48 -22.53
N SER A 326 45.62 28.10 -21.80
CA SER A 326 45.75 29.51 -21.38
C SER A 326 46.96 29.70 -20.47
N MET A 327 47.13 28.84 -19.46
CA MET A 327 48.28 28.90 -18.53
C MET A 327 49.62 28.74 -19.26
N LYS A 328 49.71 27.81 -20.22
CA LYS A 328 50.90 27.63 -21.07
C LYS A 328 51.16 28.87 -21.93
N SER A 329 50.14 29.42 -22.58
CA SER A 329 50.26 30.63 -23.40
C SER A 329 50.71 31.86 -22.60
N ASP A 330 50.15 32.06 -21.41
CA ASP A 330 50.54 33.15 -20.51
C ASP A 330 51.99 33.00 -20.04
N PHE A 331 52.40 31.77 -19.74
CA PHE A 331 53.78 31.44 -19.40
C PHE A 331 54.74 31.72 -20.56
N ASP A 332 54.42 31.27 -21.78
CA ASP A 332 55.24 31.47 -22.97
C ASP A 332 55.46 32.96 -23.29
N LEU A 333 54.42 33.79 -23.08
CA LEU A 333 54.53 35.23 -23.25
C LEU A 333 55.49 35.87 -22.23
N SER A 334 55.46 35.39 -20.99
CA SER A 334 56.39 35.84 -19.95
C SER A 334 57.82 35.34 -20.22
N ALA A 335 57.97 34.08 -20.65
CA ALA A 335 59.26 33.50 -21.02
C ALA A 335 59.96 34.31 -22.13
N LYS A 336 59.21 34.76 -23.14
CA LYS A 336 59.74 35.63 -24.21
C LYS A 336 60.32 36.94 -23.68
N LYS A 337 59.65 37.59 -22.71
CA LYS A 337 60.18 38.82 -22.08
C LYS A 337 61.48 38.57 -21.32
N HIS A 338 61.59 37.42 -20.65
CA HIS A 338 62.83 37.01 -19.99
C HIS A 338 63.94 36.74 -21.01
N ILE A 339 63.64 36.05 -22.12
CA ILE A 339 64.60 35.81 -23.21
C ILE A 339 65.11 37.13 -23.81
N GLU A 340 64.21 38.05 -24.17
CA GLU A 340 64.58 39.35 -24.74
C GLU A 340 65.45 40.17 -23.78
N TRP A 341 65.15 40.10 -22.48
CA TRP A 341 65.98 40.74 -21.47
C TRP A 341 67.37 40.11 -21.38
N ILE A 342 67.46 38.77 -21.30
CA ILE A 342 68.74 38.05 -21.26
C ILE A 342 69.56 38.35 -22.52
N ASP A 343 68.95 38.29 -23.72
CA ASP A 343 69.59 38.62 -25.00
C ASP A 343 70.18 40.05 -24.97
N ASN A 344 69.44 41.01 -24.41
CA ASN A 344 69.92 42.40 -24.32
C ASN A 344 71.10 42.54 -23.35
N ILE A 345 71.08 41.86 -22.19
CA ILE A 345 72.21 41.89 -21.25
C ILE A 345 73.43 41.17 -21.83
N GLU A 346 73.25 39.98 -22.42
CA GLU A 346 74.34 39.25 -23.09
C GLU A 346 74.95 40.08 -24.23
N ARG A 347 74.14 40.84 -24.99
CA ARG A 347 74.65 41.75 -26.01
C ARG A 347 75.53 42.86 -25.40
N ILE A 348 75.05 43.52 -24.34
CA ILE A 348 75.80 44.58 -23.65
C ILE A 348 77.13 44.03 -23.10
N LEU A 349 77.13 42.82 -22.55
CA LEU A 349 78.33 42.17 -22.01
C LEU A 349 79.35 41.78 -23.09
N ASN A 350 78.90 41.52 -24.32
CA ASN A 350 79.75 41.06 -25.43
C ASN A 350 80.23 42.19 -26.37
N GLU A 351 79.84 43.45 -26.15
CA GLU A 351 80.36 44.59 -26.93
C GLU A 351 81.82 44.90 -26.53
N GLU A 352 82.74 44.99 -27.50
CA GLU A 352 84.14 45.38 -27.27
C GLU A 352 84.22 46.88 -26.96
N LEU A 353 84.52 47.26 -25.71
CA LEU A 353 84.50 48.64 -25.22
C LEU A 353 85.86 49.08 -24.63
N GLN A 354 86.05 50.38 -24.44
CA GLN A 354 87.21 50.93 -23.73
C GLN A 354 87.06 50.71 -22.22
N LEU A 355 88.18 50.63 -21.48
CA LEU A 355 88.21 50.26 -20.04
C LEU A 355 87.34 51.17 -19.13
N GLU A 356 87.30 52.48 -19.38
CA GLU A 356 86.45 53.42 -18.62
C GLU A 356 84.95 53.25 -18.93
N GLU A 357 84.59 52.93 -20.17
CA GLU A 357 83.20 52.65 -20.58
C GLU A 357 82.73 51.29 -20.04
N HIS A 358 83.63 50.31 -19.98
CA HIS A 358 83.37 48.99 -19.40
C HIS A 358 82.92 49.06 -17.93
N GLU A 359 83.50 49.94 -17.11
CA GLU A 359 83.18 50.03 -15.69
C GLU A 359 81.76 50.57 -15.44
N ASP A 360 81.39 51.66 -16.12
CA ASP A 360 80.06 52.25 -16.00
C ASP A 360 78.98 51.32 -16.58
N ILE A 361 79.29 50.61 -17.67
CA ILE A 361 78.37 49.64 -18.29
C ILE A 361 78.17 48.42 -17.39
N ILE A 362 79.22 47.83 -16.81
CA ILE A 362 79.07 46.69 -15.88
C ILE A 362 78.34 47.12 -14.60
N ARG A 363 78.58 48.32 -14.09
CA ARG A 363 77.83 48.87 -12.95
C ARG A 363 76.34 49.04 -13.28
N ASN A 364 76.01 49.53 -14.48
CA ASN A 364 74.62 49.67 -14.94
C ASN A 364 73.94 48.33 -15.21
N VAL A 365 74.66 47.35 -15.78
CA VAL A 365 74.18 45.97 -15.95
C VAL A 365 73.91 45.34 -14.58
N LYS A 366 74.78 45.53 -13.60
CA LYS A 366 74.61 45.04 -12.22
C LYS A 366 73.40 45.67 -11.53
N ILE A 367 73.23 46.99 -11.64
CA ILE A 367 72.04 47.67 -11.12
C ILE A 367 70.79 47.09 -11.78
N THR A 368 70.80 46.89 -13.10
CA THR A 368 69.66 46.34 -13.85
C THR A 368 69.39 44.87 -13.48
N TYR A 369 70.42 44.04 -13.29
CA TYR A 369 70.32 42.64 -12.86
C TYR A 369 69.75 42.52 -11.43
N ILE A 370 70.25 43.33 -10.49
CA ILE A 370 69.75 43.38 -9.11
C ILE A 370 68.29 43.88 -9.09
N LEU A 371 67.95 44.87 -9.92
CA LEU A 371 66.58 45.36 -10.06
C LEU A 371 65.64 44.38 -10.77
N TYR A 372 66.17 43.38 -11.49
CA TYR A 372 65.39 42.35 -12.18
C TYR A 372 64.94 41.20 -11.25
N ASP A 373 65.46 41.16 -10.02
CA ASP A 373 65.06 40.25 -8.93
C ASP A 373 65.27 38.74 -9.22
N ASP A 374 66.35 38.17 -8.67
CA ASP A 374 66.71 36.75 -8.81
C ASP A 374 65.65 35.81 -8.19
N ASP A 375 64.93 36.29 -7.17
CA ASP A 375 63.86 35.51 -6.55
C ASP A 375 62.63 35.45 -7.46
N HIS A 376 62.32 36.54 -8.17
CA HIS A 376 61.26 36.58 -9.17
C HIS A 376 61.50 35.59 -10.33
N PHE A 377 62.75 35.49 -10.80
CA PHE A 377 63.10 34.52 -11.86
C PHE A 377 63.00 33.07 -11.37
N LYS A 378 63.39 32.77 -10.12
CA LYS A 378 63.21 31.42 -9.53
C LYS A 378 61.73 31.05 -9.39
N GLU A 379 60.89 31.99 -8.95
CA GLU A 379 59.43 31.78 -8.89
C GLU A 379 58.84 31.52 -10.28
N PHE A 380 59.35 32.22 -11.31
CA PHE A 380 58.97 31.99 -12.70
C PHE A 380 59.33 30.57 -13.17
N ILE A 381 60.56 30.11 -12.95
CA ILE A 381 60.98 28.73 -13.28
C ILE A 381 60.13 27.69 -12.54
N GLN A 382 59.84 27.91 -11.25
CA GLN A 382 58.98 27.01 -10.48
C GLN A 382 57.57 26.93 -11.08
N THR A 383 57.02 28.07 -11.50
CA THR A 383 55.71 28.12 -12.17
C THR A 383 55.73 27.33 -13.48
N GLY A 384 56.80 27.43 -14.26
CA GLY A 384 56.97 26.64 -15.49
C GLY A 384 57.12 25.14 -15.26
N ASN A 385 57.82 24.74 -14.19
CA ASN A 385 57.92 23.33 -13.79
C ASN A 385 56.56 22.76 -13.37
N ASN A 386 55.76 23.52 -12.61
CA ASN A 386 54.40 23.12 -12.25
C ASN A 386 53.50 22.95 -13.50
N ILE A 387 53.63 23.82 -14.50
CA ILE A 387 52.92 23.68 -15.79
C ILE A 387 53.38 22.41 -16.53
N THR A 388 54.67 22.09 -16.49
CA THR A 388 55.22 20.87 -17.10
C THR A 388 54.63 19.61 -16.47
N GLU A 389 54.51 19.56 -15.14
CA GLU A 389 53.86 18.46 -14.43
C GLU A 389 52.38 18.34 -14.81
N GLN A 390 51.65 19.47 -14.85
CA GLN A 390 50.23 19.47 -15.24
C GLN A 390 49.98 19.01 -16.68
N LEU A 391 50.91 19.27 -17.60
CA LEU A 391 50.84 18.77 -18.98
C LEU A 391 51.11 17.26 -19.06
N LYS A 392 52.06 16.76 -18.25
CA LYS A 392 52.35 15.32 -18.14
C LYS A 392 51.17 14.54 -17.56
N ASP A 393 50.51 15.09 -16.55
CA ASP A 393 49.30 14.49 -15.95
C ASP A 393 48.11 14.44 -16.93
N ALA A 394 48.13 15.27 -17.98
CA ALA A 394 47.11 15.35 -19.03
C ALA A 394 47.47 14.57 -20.31
N ASP A 395 48.54 13.77 -20.32
CA ASP A 395 49.09 13.08 -21.50
C ASP A 395 49.40 14.02 -22.69
N GLU A 396 49.69 15.31 -22.42
CA GLU A 396 50.10 16.27 -23.45
C GLU A 396 51.64 16.34 -23.59
N ASP A 397 52.14 16.59 -24.80
CA ASP A 397 53.58 16.68 -25.06
C ASP A 397 54.18 17.93 -24.39
N SER A 398 54.96 17.70 -23.33
CA SER A 398 55.64 18.72 -22.55
C SER A 398 57.12 18.90 -22.93
N THR A 399 57.63 18.14 -23.90
CA THR A 399 59.09 18.03 -24.16
C THR A 399 59.72 19.34 -24.62
N GLU A 400 59.06 20.05 -25.54
CA GLU A 400 59.51 21.35 -26.04
C GLU A 400 59.51 22.43 -24.95
N HIS A 401 58.48 22.42 -24.09
CA HIS A 401 58.33 23.36 -22.98
C HIS A 401 59.41 23.14 -21.91
N GLU A 402 59.65 21.88 -21.55
CA GLU A 402 60.69 21.47 -20.60
C GLU A 402 62.10 21.84 -21.12
N PHE A 403 62.35 21.66 -22.43
CA PHE A 403 63.60 22.05 -23.06
C PHE A 403 63.81 23.57 -23.06
N ALA A 404 62.77 24.34 -23.37
CA ALA A 404 62.82 25.80 -23.36
C ALA A 404 63.09 26.36 -21.95
N LEU A 405 62.41 25.81 -20.95
CA LEU A 405 62.62 26.14 -19.53
C LEU A 405 64.06 25.90 -19.08
N LYS A 406 64.59 24.70 -19.36
CA LYS A 406 65.95 24.33 -18.99
C LYS A 406 66.99 25.20 -19.71
N THR A 407 66.71 25.58 -20.96
CA THR A 407 67.56 26.50 -21.72
C THR A 407 67.57 27.89 -21.07
N LEU A 408 66.40 28.43 -20.70
CA LEU A 408 66.28 29.71 -20.01
C LEU A 408 67.04 29.72 -18.69
N GLU A 409 66.87 28.67 -17.88
CA GLU A 409 67.56 28.52 -16.58
C GLU A 409 69.08 28.45 -16.75
N ASN A 410 69.57 27.67 -17.71
CA ASN A 410 71.00 27.59 -18.00
C ASN A 410 71.58 28.93 -18.45
N ARG A 411 70.86 29.67 -19.31
CA ARG A 411 71.28 31.00 -19.77
C ARG A 411 71.35 32.00 -18.62
N TRP A 412 70.37 31.98 -17.73
CA TRP A 412 70.37 32.82 -16.52
C TRP A 412 71.58 32.53 -15.62
N GLN A 413 71.86 31.25 -15.36
CA GLN A 413 73.02 30.86 -14.55
C GLN A 413 74.34 31.25 -15.19
N GLU A 414 74.45 31.16 -16.52
CA GLU A 414 75.66 31.56 -17.24
C GLU A 414 75.83 33.08 -17.25
N LEU A 415 74.76 33.84 -17.45
CA LEU A 415 74.75 35.30 -17.33
C LEU A 415 75.28 35.74 -15.94
N HIS A 416 74.80 35.09 -14.88
CA HIS A 416 75.27 35.37 -13.51
C HIS A 416 76.77 35.14 -13.36
N LYS A 417 77.31 34.05 -13.91
CA LYS A 417 78.75 33.77 -13.91
C LYS A 417 79.53 34.78 -14.73
N GLN A 418 79.02 35.17 -15.89
CA GLN A 418 79.67 36.17 -16.76
C GLN A 418 79.76 37.54 -16.07
N ILE A 419 78.68 37.98 -15.41
CA ILE A 419 78.68 39.22 -14.63
C ILE A 419 79.73 39.15 -13.51
N LEU A 420 79.75 38.07 -12.72
CA LEU A 420 80.74 37.88 -11.65
C LEU A 420 82.19 37.86 -12.18
N LYS A 421 82.41 37.26 -13.35
CA LYS A 421 83.74 37.22 -13.98
C LYS A 421 84.16 38.62 -14.44
N CYS A 422 83.27 39.37 -15.10
CA CYS A 422 83.54 40.75 -15.50
C CYS A 422 83.87 41.65 -14.30
N GLU A 423 83.23 41.43 -13.15
CA GLU A 423 83.56 42.14 -11.91
C GLU A 423 84.98 41.84 -11.43
N GLN A 424 85.38 40.56 -11.40
CA GLN A 424 86.73 40.15 -11.01
C GLN A 424 87.78 40.73 -11.96
N ASP A 425 87.51 40.72 -13.26
CA ASP A 425 88.42 41.26 -14.28
C ASP A 425 88.56 42.80 -14.12
N ILE A 426 87.48 43.53 -13.80
CA ILE A 426 87.53 44.96 -13.48
C ILE A 426 88.33 45.21 -12.19
N GLU A 427 88.08 44.46 -11.11
CA GLU A 427 88.81 44.61 -9.84
C GLU A 427 90.32 44.32 -10.00
N GLN A 428 90.68 43.30 -10.78
CA GLN A 428 92.07 42.98 -11.11
C GLN A 428 92.73 44.06 -11.98
N SER A 429 91.99 44.62 -12.95
CA SER A 429 92.49 45.70 -13.81
C SER A 429 92.73 47.00 -13.04
N LYS A 430 91.88 47.33 -12.05
CA LYS A 430 92.09 48.44 -11.11
C LYS A 430 93.32 48.23 -10.24
N PHE A 431 93.49 47.03 -9.70
CA PHE A 431 94.70 46.68 -8.94
C PHE A 431 95.97 46.82 -9.78
N SER A 432 95.92 46.44 -11.07
CA SER A 432 97.03 46.57 -12.00
C SER A 432 97.30 48.03 -12.40
N ASN A 433 96.27 48.85 -12.61
CA ASN A 433 96.41 50.28 -12.91
C ASN A 433 96.90 51.08 -11.69
N ASP A 434 96.42 50.79 -10.49
CA ASP A 434 96.90 51.38 -9.24
C ASP A 434 98.36 51.01 -8.96
N LEU A 435 98.76 49.76 -9.25
CA LEU A 435 100.17 49.33 -9.21
C LEU A 435 101.03 50.05 -10.26
N SER A 436 100.51 50.27 -11.48
CA SER A 436 101.17 51.03 -12.54
C SER A 436 101.36 52.51 -12.15
N GLU A 437 100.33 53.17 -11.60
CA GLU A 437 100.46 54.54 -11.09
C GLU A 437 101.44 54.64 -9.90
N TYR A 438 101.50 53.62 -9.04
CA TYR A 438 102.48 53.55 -7.95
C TYR A 438 103.92 53.36 -8.43
N VAL A 439 104.12 52.55 -9.49
CA VAL A 439 105.45 52.31 -10.09
C VAL A 439 105.93 53.50 -10.92
N THR A 440 105.03 54.35 -11.44
CA THR A 440 105.38 55.56 -12.19
C THR A 440 105.64 56.79 -11.28
N ARG A 441 105.35 56.68 -9.97
CA ARG A 441 105.58 57.73 -8.96
C ARG A 441 106.88 57.57 -8.14
N PHE A 442 107.70 56.58 -8.46
CA PHE A 442 109.11 56.47 -8.04
C PHE A 442 110.03 56.69 -9.25
#